data_AF-A0A957PWI4-F1
#
_entry.id   AF-A0A957PWI4-F1
#
_cell.length_a   1.000
_cell.length_b   1.000
_cell.length_c   1.000
_cell.angle_alpha   90.00
_cell.angle_beta   90.00
_cell.angle_gamma   90.00
#
_symmetry.space_group_name_H-M   'P 1'
#
loop_
_entity.id
_entity.type
_entity.pdbx_description
1 polymer ?
#
loop_
_entity_poly.entity_id
_entity_poly.type
_entity_poly.pdbx_seq_one_letter_code
_entity_poly.pdbx_strand_id
1 'polypeptide(L)'
;MKERFQQFGGFLAGMVIPNIGAFIAWALITAIFIPTGWIPNESFAKLVGPMIINLLPVLIGYTGGKMVHGHRGGVVGAVATMGVVVGSDIPMFMGAMIMGPFGGWAMQKVDEFLDPKVGVGFEMLVNNFSAGILGTILAILGFLGVAPVVTSVSNAAGAAVDWMVSANLLPLAAIIIEPAKVLFLNNALNHGVLAPLGVAAAAETGRAIHFLLETNPGPGLGLLVAFYVAGKGMLKESSPSSMIIHFLGGIHEIYFPYVLAHPIMILSMIAGGMAADFWFVISGAGLVATPSPGSIFAYLAVIPKGQHFQVLTGVLIGAVVSFLVGSFILRVNPVKEEAEAEA
;
A
#
# COMPACT_ATOMS: atom_id res chain seq x y z
N MET A 1 22.63 -9.58 -7.60
CA MET A 1 21.22 -9.24 -7.94
C MET A 1 20.32 -9.32 -6.70
N LYS A 2 20.31 -10.44 -5.96
CA LYS A 2 19.57 -10.60 -4.69
C LYS A 2 19.85 -9.51 -3.65
N GLU A 3 21.12 -9.15 -3.44
CA GLU A 3 21.50 -8.09 -2.49
C GLU A 3 20.98 -6.71 -2.88
N ARG A 4 21.03 -6.33 -4.17
CA ARG A 4 20.49 -5.03 -4.63
C ARG A 4 18.97 -4.94 -4.48
N PHE A 5 18.25 -6.04 -4.74
CA PHE A 5 16.81 -6.10 -4.50
C PHE A 5 16.46 -6.03 -3.01
N GLN A 6 17.29 -6.64 -2.16
CA GLN A 6 17.10 -6.59 -0.72
C GLN A 6 17.43 -5.20 -0.15
N GLN A 7 18.47 -4.54 -0.66
CA GLN A 7 18.80 -3.16 -0.31
C GLN A 7 17.71 -2.18 -0.75
N PHE A 8 17.16 -2.37 -1.95
CA PHE A 8 16.05 -1.56 -2.45
C PHE A 8 14.77 -1.76 -1.62
N GLY A 9 14.41 -3.00 -1.30
CA GLY A 9 13.28 -3.31 -0.42
C GLY A 9 13.46 -2.72 0.98
N GLY A 10 14.65 -2.89 1.58
CA GLY A 10 15.00 -2.29 2.87
C GLY A 10 14.91 -0.77 2.86
N PHE A 11 15.36 -0.12 1.78
CA PHE A 11 15.24 1.33 1.62
C PHE A 11 13.77 1.78 1.60
N LEU A 12 12.93 1.15 0.78
CA LEU A 12 11.49 1.46 0.73
C LEU A 12 10.79 1.19 2.07
N ALA A 13 11.14 0.09 2.73
CA ALA A 13 10.64 -0.24 4.07
C ALA A 13 11.06 0.83 5.10
N GLY A 14 12.30 1.29 5.05
CA GLY A 14 12.84 2.36 5.89
C GLY A 14 12.11 3.70 5.71
N MET A 15 11.43 3.91 4.58
CA MET A 15 10.57 5.09 4.38
C MET A 15 9.21 4.97 5.07
N VAL A 16 8.69 3.75 5.25
CA VAL A 16 7.32 3.51 5.72
C VAL A 16 7.28 3.09 7.19
N ILE A 17 8.17 2.19 7.62
CA ILE A 17 8.18 1.62 8.98
C ILE A 17 8.28 2.69 10.07
N PRO A 18 9.16 3.71 9.99
CA PRO A 18 9.22 4.76 11.01
C PRO A 18 7.90 5.53 11.18
N ASN A 19 7.03 5.48 10.17
CA ASN A 19 5.75 6.17 10.14
C ASN A 19 4.56 5.26 10.49
N ILE A 20 4.78 4.00 10.88
CA ILE A 20 3.70 3.01 11.10
C ILE A 20 2.67 3.48 12.16
N GLY A 21 3.10 4.26 13.15
CA GLY A 21 2.19 4.85 14.13
C GLY A 21 1.12 5.76 13.50
N ALA A 22 1.48 6.52 12.45
CA ALA A 22 0.53 7.35 11.71
C ALA A 22 -0.45 6.49 10.89
N PHE A 23 0.03 5.40 10.28
CA PHE A 23 -0.82 4.43 9.58
C PHE A 23 -1.81 3.78 10.54
N ILE A 24 -1.36 3.36 11.73
CA ILE A 24 -2.23 2.77 12.76
C ILE A 24 -3.29 3.79 13.22
N ALA A 25 -2.89 5.04 13.50
CA ALA A 25 -3.83 6.08 13.92
C ALA A 25 -4.90 6.35 12.87
N TRP A 26 -4.50 6.53 11.60
CA TRP A 26 -5.43 6.68 10.48
C TRP A 26 -6.37 5.48 10.36
N ALA A 27 -5.82 4.26 10.45
CA ALA A 27 -6.59 3.06 10.23
C ALA A 27 -7.61 2.79 11.36
N LEU A 28 -7.27 3.13 12.61
CA LEU A 28 -8.21 3.08 13.74
C LEU A 28 -9.34 4.10 13.58
N ILE A 29 -9.00 5.34 13.21
CA ILE A 29 -10.02 6.38 12.94
C ILE A 29 -10.97 5.89 11.83
N THR A 30 -10.41 5.28 10.78
CA THR A 30 -11.16 4.74 9.65
C THR A 30 -12.07 3.59 10.09
N ALA A 31 -11.55 2.61 10.82
CA ALA A 31 -12.33 1.46 11.27
C ALA A 31 -13.47 1.84 12.24
N ILE A 32 -13.28 2.89 13.04
CA ILE A 32 -14.26 3.29 14.07
C ILE A 32 -15.31 4.24 13.48
N PHE A 33 -14.90 5.33 12.81
CA PHE A 33 -15.77 6.49 12.64
C PHE A 33 -16.40 6.68 11.26
N ILE A 34 -15.97 5.95 10.23
CA ILE A 34 -16.61 6.06 8.90
C ILE A 34 -18.07 5.57 8.94
N PRO A 35 -18.91 5.86 7.92
CA PRO A 35 -20.31 5.42 7.91
C PRO A 35 -20.49 3.90 8.08
N THR A 36 -19.54 3.11 7.57
CA THR A 36 -19.50 1.65 7.70
C THR A 36 -18.62 1.15 8.85
N GLY A 37 -18.13 2.05 9.69
CA GLY A 37 -17.27 1.75 10.84
C GLY A 37 -18.06 1.28 12.06
N TRP A 38 -17.34 0.93 13.13
CA TRP A 38 -17.95 0.35 14.34
C TRP A 38 -18.82 1.33 15.12
N ILE A 39 -18.44 2.61 15.15
CA ILE A 39 -19.15 3.70 15.83
C ILE A 39 -19.15 4.93 14.90
N PRO A 40 -20.02 4.95 13.86
CA PRO A 40 -20.01 5.99 12.85
C PRO A 40 -20.14 7.41 13.43
N ASN A 41 -19.30 8.34 12.98
CA ASN A 41 -19.35 9.74 13.35
C ASN A 41 -18.86 10.62 12.18
N GLU A 42 -19.76 11.40 11.59
CA GLU A 42 -19.45 12.22 10.40
C GLU A 42 -18.35 13.26 10.64
N SER A 43 -18.27 13.81 11.85
CA SER A 43 -17.26 14.83 12.18
C SER A 43 -15.87 14.23 12.28
N PHE A 44 -15.72 13.07 12.91
CA PHE A 44 -14.43 12.38 13.01
C PHE A 44 -14.03 11.68 11.72
N ALA A 45 -14.99 11.17 10.95
CA ALA A 45 -14.73 10.57 9.63
C ALA A 45 -14.01 11.53 8.66
N LYS A 46 -14.22 12.85 8.80
CA LYS A 46 -13.54 13.86 7.98
C LYS A 46 -12.01 13.85 8.13
N LEU A 47 -11.45 13.24 9.18
CA LEU A 47 -10.00 13.08 9.35
C LEU A 47 -9.40 12.05 8.37
N VAL A 48 -10.19 11.05 7.95
CA VAL A 48 -9.70 9.90 7.17
C VAL A 48 -9.07 10.33 5.85
N GLY A 49 -9.78 11.17 5.08
CA GLY A 49 -9.34 11.63 3.75
C GLY A 49 -8.02 12.41 3.78
N PRO A 50 -7.92 13.52 4.56
CA PRO A 50 -6.67 14.27 4.67
C PRO A 50 -5.49 13.44 5.19
N MET A 51 -5.74 12.46 6.05
CA MET A 51 -4.67 11.59 6.55
C MET A 51 -4.13 10.65 5.46
N ILE A 52 -4.99 9.92 4.75
CA ILE A 52 -4.53 8.95 3.73
C ILE A 52 -4.00 9.64 2.46
N ILE A 53 -4.61 10.75 2.03
CA ILE A 53 -4.22 11.44 0.80
C ILE A 53 -2.99 12.31 1.06
N ASN A 54 -2.94 13.06 2.16
CA ASN A 54 -1.88 14.04 2.39
C ASN A 54 -0.85 13.57 3.42
N LEU A 55 -1.28 13.31 4.65
CA LEU A 55 -0.36 13.10 5.77
C LEU A 55 0.58 11.91 5.54
N LEU A 56 0.01 10.73 5.23
CA LEU A 56 0.81 9.50 5.14
C LEU A 56 1.79 9.52 3.95
N PRO A 57 1.40 9.93 2.73
CA PRO A 57 2.37 10.07 1.64
C PRO A 57 3.45 11.12 1.94
N VAL A 58 3.09 12.27 2.50
CA VAL A 58 4.07 13.33 2.84
C VAL A 58 5.08 12.85 3.89
N LEU A 59 4.66 12.08 4.90
CA LEU A 59 5.57 11.48 5.88
C LEU A 59 6.56 10.51 5.22
N ILE A 60 6.09 9.69 4.28
CA ILE A 60 6.95 8.79 3.49
C ILE A 60 7.94 9.60 2.66
N GLY A 61 7.46 10.63 1.95
CA GLY A 61 8.29 11.51 1.14
C GLY A 61 9.37 12.22 1.95
N TYR A 62 9.00 12.74 3.12
CA TYR A 62 9.92 13.34 4.08
C TYR A 62 10.97 12.35 4.54
N THR A 63 10.55 11.14 4.92
CA THR A 63 11.47 10.10 5.42
C THR A 63 12.45 9.68 4.34
N GLY A 64 11.99 9.44 3.11
CA GLY A 64 12.85 9.12 1.97
C GLY A 64 13.83 10.22 1.63
N GLY A 65 13.39 11.48 1.60
CA GLY A 65 14.28 12.62 1.41
C GLY A 65 15.31 12.75 2.54
N LYS A 66 14.90 12.48 3.78
CA LYS A 66 15.77 12.52 4.96
C LYS A 66 16.84 11.44 4.95
N MET A 67 16.50 10.24 4.48
CA MET A 67 17.46 9.14 4.31
C MET A 67 18.55 9.47 3.28
N VAL A 68 18.27 10.35 2.31
CA VAL A 68 19.24 10.75 1.28
C VAL A 68 20.09 11.94 1.71
N HIS A 69 19.48 13.01 2.24
CA HIS A 69 20.20 14.27 2.52
C HIS A 69 19.71 14.99 3.79
N GLY A 70 19.50 14.22 4.86
CA GLY A 70 19.18 14.74 6.20
C GLY A 70 17.91 15.60 6.22
N HIS A 71 17.79 16.49 7.21
CA HIS A 71 16.56 17.25 7.40
C HIS A 71 16.16 18.08 6.16
N ARG A 72 17.12 18.73 5.49
CA ARG A 72 16.85 19.55 4.30
C ARG A 72 16.33 18.71 3.14
N GLY A 73 16.95 17.55 2.89
CA GLY A 73 16.44 16.59 1.91
C GLY A 73 15.02 16.11 2.26
N GLY A 74 14.73 15.90 3.54
CA GLY A 74 13.38 15.54 4.00
C GLY A 74 12.35 16.62 3.71
N VAL A 75 12.65 17.90 4.03
CA VAL A 75 11.74 19.02 3.75
C VAL A 75 11.47 19.14 2.25
N VAL A 76 12.50 19.09 1.40
CA VAL A 76 12.31 19.16 -0.06
C VAL A 76 11.56 17.95 -0.58
N GLY A 77 11.86 16.74 -0.09
CA GLY A 77 11.13 15.52 -0.44
C GLY A 77 9.65 15.59 -0.07
N ALA A 78 9.31 16.18 1.08
CA ALA A 78 7.93 16.42 1.50
C ALA A 78 7.20 17.38 0.56
N VAL A 79 7.82 18.51 0.20
CA VAL A 79 7.25 19.50 -0.73
C VAL A 79 7.04 18.89 -2.12
N ALA A 80 8.04 18.17 -2.63
CA ALA A 80 7.96 17.47 -3.92
C ALA A 80 6.83 16.42 -3.92
N THR A 81 6.67 15.70 -2.82
CA THR A 81 5.58 14.73 -2.63
C THR A 81 4.21 15.38 -2.63
N MET A 82 4.08 16.58 -2.04
CA MET A 82 2.81 17.31 -2.06
C MET A 82 2.36 17.62 -3.49
N GLY A 83 3.29 17.96 -4.39
CA GLY A 83 2.99 18.16 -5.82
C GLY A 83 2.34 16.94 -6.46
N VAL A 84 2.88 15.75 -6.18
CA VAL A 84 2.34 14.48 -6.66
C VAL A 84 0.96 14.18 -6.06
N VAL A 85 0.81 14.40 -4.74
CA VAL A 85 -0.45 14.16 -4.02
C VAL A 85 -1.59 15.04 -4.55
N VAL A 86 -1.35 16.33 -4.77
CA VAL A 86 -2.38 17.24 -5.32
C VAL A 86 -2.76 16.87 -6.76
N GLY A 87 -1.86 16.18 -7.49
CA GLY A 87 -2.09 15.75 -8.86
C GLY A 87 -2.96 14.50 -9.01
N SER A 88 -3.44 13.89 -7.92
CA SER A 88 -4.26 12.68 -7.96
C SER A 88 -5.27 12.60 -6.83
N ASP A 89 -6.46 12.05 -7.12
CA ASP A 89 -7.47 11.72 -6.11
C ASP A 89 -7.19 10.39 -5.38
N ILE A 90 -6.13 9.68 -5.77
CA ILE A 90 -5.71 8.40 -5.18
C ILE A 90 -4.52 8.64 -4.24
N PRO A 91 -4.42 7.98 -3.08
CA PRO A 91 -3.24 8.05 -2.22
C PRO A 91 -1.93 7.74 -2.95
N MET A 92 -1.04 8.73 -3.09
CA MET A 92 0.18 8.63 -3.90
C MET A 92 1.40 8.12 -3.13
N PHE A 93 1.29 6.97 -2.47
CA PHE A 93 2.39 6.36 -1.72
C PHE A 93 3.61 6.02 -2.59
N MET A 94 3.39 5.43 -3.78
CA MET A 94 4.47 5.16 -4.73
C MET A 94 5.11 6.46 -5.26
N GLY A 95 4.29 7.48 -5.51
CA GLY A 95 4.78 8.79 -5.90
C GLY A 95 5.66 9.43 -4.82
N ALA A 96 5.27 9.31 -3.54
CA ALA A 96 6.10 9.71 -2.40
C ALA A 96 7.40 8.91 -2.30
N MET A 97 7.34 7.60 -2.53
CA MET A 97 8.51 6.71 -2.54
C MET A 97 9.54 7.06 -3.61
N ILE A 98 9.11 7.68 -4.70
CA ILE A 98 10.00 8.14 -5.78
C ILE A 98 10.45 9.59 -5.53
N MET A 99 9.50 10.50 -5.32
CA MET A 99 9.79 11.94 -5.24
C MET A 99 10.48 12.34 -3.95
N GLY A 100 10.26 11.64 -2.83
CA GLY A 100 10.94 11.92 -1.58
C GLY A 100 12.47 11.79 -1.71
N PRO A 101 12.99 10.59 -2.02
CA PRO A 101 14.42 10.37 -2.25
C PRO A 101 14.98 11.20 -3.39
N PHE A 102 14.23 11.38 -4.48
CA PHE A 102 14.64 12.24 -5.60
C PHE A 102 14.80 13.70 -5.16
N GLY A 103 13.88 14.22 -4.35
CA GLY A 103 13.98 15.55 -3.77
C GLY A 103 15.17 15.69 -2.83
N GLY A 104 15.44 14.67 -2.02
CA GLY A 104 16.65 14.61 -1.19
C GLY A 104 17.93 14.62 -2.01
N TRP A 105 18.00 13.83 -3.08
CA TRP A 105 19.14 13.77 -3.98
C TRP A 105 19.35 15.08 -4.75
N ALA A 106 18.27 15.68 -5.25
CA ALA A 106 18.34 16.97 -5.93
C ALA A 106 18.83 18.07 -4.97
N MET A 107 18.38 18.03 -3.71
CA MET A 107 18.85 18.95 -2.67
C MET A 107 20.33 18.75 -2.37
N GLN A 108 20.80 17.51 -2.27
CA GLN A 108 22.21 17.19 -2.11
C GLN A 108 23.07 17.82 -3.21
N LYS A 109 22.63 17.71 -4.48
CA LYS A 109 23.35 18.30 -5.62
C LYS A 109 23.35 19.82 -5.62
N VAL A 110 22.25 20.44 -5.17
CA VAL A 110 22.18 21.89 -5.02
C VAL A 110 23.13 22.38 -3.92
N ASP A 111 23.19 21.69 -2.78
CA ASP A 111 24.09 22.04 -1.68
C ASP A 111 25.57 21.86 -2.07
N GLU A 112 25.94 20.73 -2.68
CA GLU A 112 27.29 20.51 -3.21
C GLU A 112 27.76 21.64 -4.14
N PHE A 113 26.84 22.25 -4.89
CA PHE A 113 27.12 23.35 -5.81
C PHE A 113 27.15 24.72 -5.13
N LEU A 114 26.31 24.95 -4.13
CA LEU A 114 26.11 26.26 -3.49
C LEU A 114 27.02 26.45 -2.29
N ASP A 115 27.19 25.44 -1.42
CA ASP A 115 27.93 25.52 -0.16
C ASP A 115 29.33 26.15 -0.31
N PRO A 116 30.16 25.79 -1.32
CA PRO A 116 31.49 26.39 -1.48
C PRO A 116 31.47 27.88 -1.84
N LYS A 117 30.31 28.43 -2.24
CA LYS A 117 30.13 29.80 -2.72
C LYS A 117 29.41 30.69 -1.71
N VAL A 118 28.92 30.13 -0.60
CA VAL A 118 28.17 30.90 0.40
C VAL A 118 29.12 31.64 1.31
N GLY A 119 28.95 32.96 1.40
CA GLY A 119 29.67 33.78 2.36
C GLY A 119 29.20 33.54 3.80
N VAL A 120 30.12 33.66 4.76
CA VAL A 120 29.84 33.54 6.19
C VAL A 120 28.68 34.47 6.58
N GLY A 121 27.69 33.93 7.30
CA GLY A 121 26.49 34.66 7.73
C GLY A 121 25.31 34.64 6.74
N PHE A 122 25.50 34.16 5.50
CA PHE A 122 24.43 34.00 4.50
C PHE A 122 23.87 32.58 4.40
N GLU A 123 24.46 31.61 5.11
CA GLU A 123 24.12 30.19 5.08
C GLU A 123 22.61 29.94 5.26
N MET A 124 22.01 30.48 6.31
CA MET A 124 20.57 30.27 6.57
C MET A 124 19.70 30.82 5.44
N LEU A 125 20.05 31.98 4.88
CA LEU A 125 19.31 32.60 3.78
C LEU A 125 19.40 31.72 2.53
N VAL A 126 20.61 31.36 2.10
CA VAL A 126 20.85 30.55 0.91
C VAL A 126 20.23 29.16 1.09
N ASN A 127 20.35 28.56 2.27
CA ASN A 127 19.86 27.22 2.54
C ASN A 127 18.33 27.13 2.46
N ASN A 128 17.63 28.12 3.00
CA ASN A 128 16.16 28.17 2.96
C ASN A 128 15.64 28.53 1.57
N PHE A 129 16.24 29.52 0.90
CA PHE A 129 15.78 29.93 -0.45
C PHE A 129 16.07 28.87 -1.50
N SER A 130 17.25 28.23 -1.47
CA SER A 130 17.58 27.16 -2.42
C SER A 130 16.64 25.95 -2.26
N ALA A 131 16.35 25.55 -1.02
CA ALA A 131 15.39 24.49 -0.73
C ALA A 131 13.96 24.87 -1.17
N GLY A 132 13.53 26.11 -0.94
CA GLY A 132 12.22 26.61 -1.36
C GLY A 132 12.05 26.66 -2.88
N ILE A 133 13.06 27.16 -3.61
CA ILE A 133 13.04 27.22 -5.09
C ILE A 133 13.04 25.81 -5.67
N LEU A 134 13.95 24.95 -5.21
CA LEU A 134 14.01 23.56 -5.66
C LEU A 134 12.70 22.82 -5.36
N GLY A 135 12.20 22.93 -4.14
CA GLY A 135 10.93 22.32 -3.72
C GLY A 135 9.76 22.78 -4.61
N THR A 136 9.69 24.06 -4.95
CA THR A 136 8.68 24.61 -5.87
C THR A 136 8.75 23.96 -7.25
N ILE A 137 9.95 23.88 -7.83
CA ILE A 137 10.16 23.25 -9.14
C ILE A 137 9.73 21.78 -9.11
N LEU A 138 10.19 21.04 -8.09
CA LEU A 138 9.88 19.61 -7.96
C LEU A 138 8.39 19.35 -7.70
N ALA A 139 7.71 20.20 -6.94
CA ALA A 139 6.28 20.09 -6.71
C ALA A 139 5.48 20.30 -8.00
N ILE A 140 5.82 21.32 -8.80
CA ILE A 140 5.16 21.56 -10.10
C ILE A 140 5.40 20.39 -11.05
N LEU A 141 6.64 19.88 -11.14
CA LEU A 141 6.96 18.71 -11.96
C LEU A 141 6.22 17.46 -11.49
N GLY A 142 6.14 17.24 -10.18
CA GLY A 142 5.36 16.15 -9.59
C GLY A 142 3.88 16.23 -9.97
N PHE A 143 3.28 17.41 -9.84
CA PHE A 143 1.88 17.65 -10.20
C PHE A 143 1.60 17.34 -11.68
N LEU A 144 2.42 17.88 -12.58
CA LEU A 144 2.25 17.68 -14.03
C LEU A 144 2.53 16.24 -14.47
N GLY A 145 3.46 15.55 -13.80
CA GLY A 145 3.89 14.20 -14.15
C GLY A 145 2.95 13.08 -13.68
N VAL A 146 2.17 13.29 -12.62
CA VAL A 146 1.38 12.21 -12.00
C VAL A 146 0.19 11.76 -12.84
N ALA A 147 -0.60 12.70 -13.36
CA ALA A 147 -1.81 12.39 -14.13
C ALA A 147 -1.56 11.42 -15.31
N PRO A 148 -0.56 11.63 -16.20
CA PRO A 148 -0.31 10.70 -17.31
C PRO A 148 0.18 9.33 -16.84
N VAL A 149 0.96 9.28 -15.77
CA VAL A 149 1.47 8.02 -15.21
C VAL A 149 0.34 7.18 -14.63
N VAL A 150 -0.50 7.77 -13.77
CA VAL A 150 -1.64 7.07 -13.15
C VAL A 150 -2.60 6.55 -14.23
N THR A 151 -2.92 7.39 -15.22
CA THR A 151 -3.80 6.99 -16.34
C THR A 151 -3.24 5.80 -17.12
N SER A 152 -1.95 5.85 -17.44
CA SER A 152 -1.28 4.79 -18.21
C SER A 152 -1.25 3.45 -17.46
N VAL A 153 -0.95 3.50 -16.16
CA VAL A 153 -0.92 2.30 -15.29
C VAL A 153 -2.31 1.69 -15.16
N SER A 154 -3.34 2.51 -14.92
CA SER A 154 -4.73 2.04 -14.83
C SER A 154 -5.20 1.39 -16.13
N ASN A 155 -4.89 1.97 -17.28
CA ASN A 155 -5.26 1.40 -18.59
C ASN A 155 -4.54 0.06 -18.85
N ALA A 156 -3.25 -0.03 -18.51
CA ALA A 156 -2.47 -1.26 -18.67
C ALA A 156 -2.98 -2.38 -17.75
N ALA A 157 -3.28 -2.07 -16.48
CA ALA A 157 -3.90 -3.01 -15.55
C ALA A 157 -5.29 -3.45 -16.04
N GLY A 158 -6.06 -2.52 -16.60
CA GLY A 158 -7.36 -2.77 -17.23
C GLY A 158 -7.30 -3.85 -18.29
N ALA A 159 -6.42 -3.64 -19.26
CA ALA A 159 -6.19 -4.59 -20.35
C ALA A 159 -5.68 -5.95 -19.85
N ALA A 160 -4.82 -5.98 -18.84
CA ALA A 160 -4.29 -7.23 -18.29
C ALA A 160 -5.38 -8.08 -17.62
N VAL A 161 -6.25 -7.47 -16.82
CA VAL A 161 -7.36 -8.17 -16.16
C VAL A 161 -8.39 -8.66 -17.19
N ASP A 162 -8.76 -7.82 -18.17
CA ASP A 162 -9.70 -8.21 -19.22
C ASP A 162 -9.18 -9.40 -20.05
N TRP A 163 -7.87 -9.40 -20.35
CA TRP A 163 -7.20 -10.55 -20.95
C TRP A 163 -7.24 -11.80 -20.05
N MET A 164 -7.02 -11.68 -18.74
CA MET A 164 -7.09 -12.81 -17.81
C MET A 164 -8.49 -13.40 -17.69
N VAL A 165 -9.52 -12.56 -17.72
CA VAL A 165 -10.93 -12.97 -17.74
C VAL A 165 -11.20 -13.77 -19.01
N SER A 166 -10.88 -13.22 -20.18
CA SER A 166 -11.13 -13.87 -21.48
C SER A 166 -10.34 -15.17 -21.67
N ALA A 167 -9.17 -15.29 -21.03
CA ALA A 167 -8.35 -16.51 -21.06
C ALA A 167 -8.75 -17.57 -19.99
N ASN A 168 -9.75 -17.31 -19.14
CA ASN A 168 -10.09 -18.15 -17.96
C ASN A 168 -8.91 -18.35 -16.99
N LEU A 169 -8.02 -17.35 -16.87
CA LEU A 169 -6.82 -17.39 -16.03
C LEU A 169 -6.97 -16.59 -14.74
N LEU A 170 -8.21 -16.34 -14.29
CA LEU A 170 -8.50 -15.59 -13.06
C LEU A 170 -7.72 -16.05 -11.82
N PRO A 171 -7.46 -17.36 -11.59
CA PRO A 171 -6.63 -17.79 -10.46
C PRO A 171 -5.19 -17.27 -10.49
N LEU A 172 -4.68 -16.88 -11.67
CA LEU A 172 -3.35 -16.29 -11.82
C LEU A 172 -3.34 -14.78 -11.61
N ALA A 173 -4.51 -14.14 -11.44
CA ALA A 173 -4.61 -12.70 -11.24
C ALA A 173 -3.85 -12.24 -9.99
N ALA A 174 -3.81 -13.07 -8.94
CA ALA A 174 -3.01 -12.82 -7.74
C ALA A 174 -1.51 -12.54 -7.99
N ILE A 175 -0.93 -13.06 -9.09
CA ILE A 175 0.46 -12.77 -9.47
C ILE A 175 0.66 -11.28 -9.78
N ILE A 176 -0.38 -10.60 -10.27
CA ILE A 176 -0.37 -9.17 -10.59
C ILE A 176 -0.95 -8.36 -9.43
N ILE A 177 -2.09 -8.81 -8.89
CA ILE A 177 -2.87 -8.08 -7.88
C ILE A 177 -2.09 -7.92 -6.58
N GLU A 178 -1.46 -8.99 -6.06
CA GLU A 178 -0.80 -8.91 -4.76
C GLU A 178 0.44 -7.99 -4.77
N PRO A 179 1.33 -8.03 -5.80
CA PRO A 179 2.39 -7.03 -5.92
C PRO A 179 1.86 -5.61 -6.11
N ALA A 180 0.81 -5.44 -6.93
CA ALA A 180 0.20 -4.13 -7.15
C ALA A 180 -0.33 -3.54 -5.83
N LYS A 181 -0.98 -4.35 -5.00
CA LYS A 181 -1.47 -3.94 -3.67
C LYS A 181 -0.32 -3.44 -2.79
N VAL A 182 0.75 -4.22 -2.64
CA VAL A 182 1.91 -3.83 -1.80
C VAL A 182 2.60 -2.57 -2.31
N LEU A 183 2.55 -2.31 -3.62
CA LEU A 183 3.03 -1.08 -4.24
C LEU A 183 2.00 0.07 -4.21
N PHE A 184 0.92 -0.09 -3.43
CA PHE A 184 -0.16 0.88 -3.25
C PHE A 184 -0.90 1.25 -4.55
N LEU A 185 -0.96 0.31 -5.49
CA LEU A 185 -1.74 0.42 -6.73
C LEU A 185 -3.13 -0.23 -6.60
N ASN A 186 -3.52 -0.64 -5.38
CA ASN A 186 -4.79 -1.29 -5.09
C ASN A 186 -5.99 -0.44 -5.51
N ASN A 187 -5.98 0.86 -5.21
CA ASN A 187 -7.08 1.76 -5.58
C ASN A 187 -7.21 1.92 -7.10
N ALA A 188 -6.09 2.03 -7.82
CA ALA A 188 -6.09 2.12 -9.28
C ALA A 188 -6.63 0.82 -9.91
N LEU A 189 -6.24 -0.33 -9.37
CA LEU A 189 -6.67 -1.64 -9.86
C LEU A 189 -8.15 -1.93 -9.50
N ASN A 190 -8.59 -1.57 -8.29
CA ASN A 190 -9.96 -1.80 -7.88
C ASN A 190 -10.93 -0.83 -8.56
N HIS A 191 -10.75 0.48 -8.40
CA HIS A 191 -11.67 1.48 -8.95
C HIS A 191 -11.54 1.65 -10.47
N GLY A 192 -10.32 1.51 -11.01
CA GLY A 192 -10.08 1.69 -12.45
C GLY A 192 -10.44 0.48 -13.30
N VAL A 193 -10.49 -0.72 -12.71
CA VAL A 193 -10.60 -1.97 -13.49
C VAL A 193 -11.61 -2.94 -12.90
N LEU A 194 -11.37 -3.47 -11.71
CA LEU A 194 -12.15 -4.59 -11.18
C LEU A 194 -13.58 -4.19 -10.83
N ALA A 195 -13.79 -3.00 -10.27
CA ALA A 195 -15.12 -2.54 -9.89
C ALA A 195 -16.02 -2.30 -11.11
N PRO A 196 -15.61 -1.58 -12.18
CA PRO A 196 -16.39 -1.48 -13.42
C PRO A 196 -16.75 -2.83 -14.05
N LEU A 197 -15.78 -3.74 -14.16
CA LEU A 197 -16.01 -5.10 -14.68
C LEU A 197 -16.96 -5.90 -13.78
N GLY A 198 -16.82 -5.76 -12.47
CA GLY A 198 -17.68 -6.38 -11.48
C GLY A 198 -19.12 -5.88 -11.55
N VAL A 199 -19.33 -4.57 -11.72
CA VAL A 199 -20.68 -3.99 -11.88
C VAL A 199 -21.35 -4.51 -13.14
N ALA A 200 -20.63 -4.55 -14.26
CA ALA A 200 -21.15 -5.11 -15.51
C ALA A 200 -21.54 -6.60 -15.35
N ALA A 201 -20.67 -7.42 -14.76
CA ALA A 201 -20.93 -8.85 -14.55
C ALA A 201 -22.06 -9.11 -13.52
N ALA A 202 -22.14 -8.30 -12.46
CA ALA A 202 -23.16 -8.43 -11.44
C ALA A 202 -24.54 -7.99 -11.92
N ALA A 203 -24.63 -7.09 -12.90
CA ALA A 203 -25.89 -6.72 -13.54
C ALA A 203 -26.57 -7.90 -14.25
N GLU A 204 -25.78 -8.83 -14.80
CA GLU A 204 -26.28 -10.02 -15.50
C GLU A 204 -26.51 -11.21 -14.57
N THR A 205 -25.57 -11.47 -13.65
CA THR A 205 -25.54 -12.70 -12.84
C THR A 205 -25.90 -12.49 -11.37
N GLY A 206 -26.19 -11.25 -10.96
CA GLY A 206 -26.51 -10.84 -9.59
C GLY A 206 -25.30 -10.78 -8.66
N ARG A 207 -24.10 -11.09 -9.15
CA ARG A 207 -22.84 -11.09 -8.38
C ARG A 207 -21.61 -11.08 -9.29
N ALA A 208 -20.45 -10.74 -8.77
CA ALA A 208 -19.20 -10.83 -9.52
C ALA A 208 -18.04 -11.30 -8.67
N ILE A 209 -17.19 -12.16 -9.27
CA ILE A 209 -15.91 -12.57 -8.69
C ILE A 209 -14.89 -11.42 -8.65
N HIS A 210 -14.98 -10.47 -9.59
CA HIS A 210 -14.07 -9.31 -9.67
C HIS A 210 -13.98 -8.52 -8.35
N PHE A 211 -15.08 -8.43 -7.62
CA PHE A 211 -15.13 -7.75 -6.32
C PHE A 211 -14.34 -8.48 -5.22
N LEU A 212 -14.04 -9.76 -5.38
CA LEU A 212 -13.29 -10.57 -4.42
C LEU A 212 -11.77 -10.49 -4.64
N LEU A 213 -11.30 -10.32 -5.87
CA LEU A 213 -9.90 -10.57 -6.24
C LEU A 213 -8.91 -9.65 -5.49
N GLU A 214 -9.15 -8.34 -5.50
CA GLU A 214 -8.29 -7.39 -4.79
C GLU A 214 -8.63 -7.29 -3.30
N THR A 215 -9.93 -7.24 -2.99
CA THR A 215 -10.42 -6.94 -1.64
C THR A 215 -10.34 -8.13 -0.68
N ASN A 216 -9.90 -9.32 -1.12
CA ASN A 216 -9.83 -10.50 -0.27
C ASN A 216 -8.92 -10.25 0.95
N PRO A 217 -9.46 -10.28 2.19
CA PRO A 217 -8.65 -10.03 3.36
C PRO A 217 -7.84 -11.26 3.79
N GLY A 218 -8.11 -12.44 3.22
CA GLY A 218 -7.48 -13.72 3.56
C GLY A 218 -5.95 -13.71 3.44
N PRO A 219 -5.38 -13.44 2.24
CA PRO A 219 -3.93 -13.47 2.04
C PRO A 219 -3.16 -12.54 2.99
N GLY A 220 -3.66 -11.32 3.20
CA GLY A 220 -3.07 -10.35 4.14
C GLY A 220 -3.15 -10.80 5.60
N LEU A 221 -4.27 -11.40 6.02
CA LEU A 221 -4.41 -11.97 7.36
C LEU A 221 -3.39 -13.10 7.57
N GLY A 222 -3.28 -14.02 6.61
CA GLY A 222 -2.34 -15.13 6.69
C GLY A 222 -0.88 -14.68 6.81
N LEU A 223 -0.51 -13.65 6.05
CA LEU A 223 0.81 -13.00 6.13
C LEU A 223 1.09 -12.49 7.54
N LEU A 224 0.15 -11.74 8.12
CA LEU A 224 0.31 -11.17 9.45
C LEU A 224 0.40 -12.26 10.53
N VAL A 225 -0.44 -13.30 10.45
CA VAL A 225 -0.34 -14.46 11.35
C VAL A 225 1.04 -15.14 11.24
N ALA A 226 1.60 -15.22 10.03
CA ALA A 226 2.94 -15.78 9.84
C ALA A 226 4.01 -14.94 10.54
N PHE A 227 3.94 -13.61 10.47
CA PHE A 227 4.83 -12.71 11.22
C PHE A 227 4.64 -12.80 12.72
N TYR A 228 3.40 -12.95 13.20
CA TYR A 228 3.13 -13.12 14.63
C TYR A 228 3.74 -14.41 15.19
N VAL A 229 3.61 -15.52 14.45
CA VAL A 229 4.06 -16.84 14.89
C VAL A 229 5.56 -17.06 14.66
N ALA A 230 6.05 -16.74 13.46
CA ALA A 230 7.40 -17.08 12.99
C ALA A 230 8.32 -15.86 12.75
N GLY A 231 7.78 -14.64 12.81
CA GLY A 231 8.56 -13.40 12.68
C GLY A 231 9.34 -13.06 13.96
N LYS A 232 10.09 -11.95 13.89
CA LYS A 232 10.94 -11.43 14.98
C LYS A 232 10.86 -9.91 15.06
N GLY A 233 11.34 -9.36 16.18
CA GLY A 233 11.42 -7.91 16.43
C GLY A 233 10.09 -7.17 16.31
N MET A 234 10.17 -5.90 15.91
CA MET A 234 9.01 -5.00 15.81
C MET A 234 7.91 -5.50 14.87
N LEU A 235 8.24 -6.23 13.80
CA LEU A 235 7.23 -6.79 12.89
C LEU A 235 6.38 -7.87 13.59
N LYS A 236 6.97 -8.67 14.48
CA LYS A 236 6.18 -9.62 15.27
C LYS A 236 5.29 -8.92 16.28
N GLU A 237 5.82 -7.92 16.99
CA GLU A 237 5.11 -7.20 18.05
C GLU A 237 3.94 -6.36 17.54
N SER A 238 4.09 -5.73 16.37
CA SER A 238 3.03 -4.93 15.74
C SER A 238 1.97 -5.74 15.00
N SER A 239 2.26 -7.02 14.66
CA SER A 239 1.37 -7.88 13.86
C SER A 239 -0.04 -8.03 14.44
N PRO A 240 -0.25 -8.30 15.75
CA PRO A 240 -1.60 -8.39 16.31
C PRO A 240 -2.48 -7.17 16.07
N SER A 241 -1.93 -5.97 16.26
CA SER A 241 -2.63 -4.72 16.00
C SER A 241 -2.97 -4.57 14.51
N SER A 242 -2.02 -4.88 13.64
CA SER A 242 -2.22 -4.89 12.19
C SER A 242 -3.28 -5.91 11.75
N MET A 243 -3.39 -7.08 12.40
CA MET A 243 -4.41 -8.10 12.07
C MET A 243 -5.82 -7.58 12.33
N ILE A 244 -6.03 -6.94 13.49
CA ILE A 244 -7.32 -6.36 13.86
C ILE A 244 -7.72 -5.28 12.85
N ILE A 245 -6.81 -4.34 12.58
CA ILE A 245 -7.02 -3.22 11.67
C ILE A 245 -7.28 -3.70 10.24
N HIS A 246 -6.49 -4.66 9.76
CA HIS A 246 -6.64 -5.23 8.42
C HIS A 246 -7.95 -6.00 8.28
N PHE A 247 -8.14 -7.04 9.09
CA PHE A 247 -9.22 -7.99 8.88
C PHE A 247 -10.59 -7.44 9.27
N LEU A 248 -10.65 -6.72 10.40
CA LEU A 248 -11.90 -6.15 10.92
C LEU A 248 -12.15 -4.72 10.43
N GLY A 249 -11.08 -3.94 10.26
CA GLY A 249 -11.17 -2.57 9.74
C GLY A 249 -11.15 -2.48 8.22
N GLY A 250 -10.66 -3.51 7.51
CA GLY A 250 -10.60 -3.55 6.05
C GLY A 250 -9.50 -2.68 5.45
N ILE A 251 -8.47 -2.39 6.25
CA ILE A 251 -7.38 -1.49 5.87
C ILE A 251 -6.18 -2.32 5.44
N HIS A 252 -6.05 -2.52 4.14
CA HIS A 252 -5.05 -3.43 3.56
C HIS A 252 -3.63 -2.83 3.62
N GLU A 253 -3.54 -1.50 3.63
CA GLU A 253 -2.30 -0.75 3.66
C GLU A 253 -1.45 -1.06 4.90
N ILE A 254 -2.07 -1.52 5.99
CA ILE A 254 -1.37 -1.76 7.26
C ILE A 254 -0.42 -2.96 7.21
N TYR A 255 -0.60 -3.90 6.28
CA TYR A 255 0.30 -5.06 6.13
C TYR A 255 1.34 -4.88 5.02
N PHE A 256 1.20 -3.89 4.13
CA PHE A 256 2.18 -3.66 3.05
C PHE A 256 3.62 -3.44 3.58
N PRO A 257 3.86 -2.71 4.69
CA PRO A 257 5.20 -2.53 5.24
C PRO A 257 5.90 -3.84 5.59
N TYR A 258 5.15 -4.89 5.96
CA TYR A 258 5.69 -6.21 6.29
C TYR A 258 6.30 -6.89 5.06
N VAL A 259 5.66 -6.75 3.90
CA VAL A 259 6.19 -7.26 2.64
C VAL A 259 7.34 -6.40 2.17
N LEU A 260 7.25 -5.06 2.25
CA LEU A 260 8.35 -4.18 1.87
C LEU A 260 9.61 -4.47 2.70
N ALA A 261 9.47 -4.71 4.01
CA ALA A 261 10.57 -5.07 4.91
C ALA A 261 11.22 -6.42 4.55
N HIS A 262 10.44 -7.35 4.01
CA HIS A 262 10.94 -8.66 3.61
C HIS A 262 10.32 -9.09 2.27
N PRO A 263 10.80 -8.56 1.13
CA PRO A 263 10.10 -8.65 -0.17
C PRO A 263 9.74 -10.05 -0.64
N ILE A 264 10.52 -11.07 -0.27
CA ILE A 264 10.20 -12.47 -0.59
C ILE A 264 8.87 -12.95 0.02
N MET A 265 8.36 -12.27 1.05
CA MET A 265 7.04 -12.55 1.63
C MET A 265 5.89 -12.32 0.64
N ILE A 266 6.12 -11.58 -0.46
CA ILE A 266 5.11 -11.46 -1.52
C ILE A 266 4.66 -12.81 -2.06
N LEU A 267 5.55 -13.82 -2.04
CA LEU A 267 5.22 -15.18 -2.48
C LEU A 267 4.15 -15.83 -1.59
N SER A 268 4.11 -15.50 -0.30
CA SER A 268 3.06 -16.00 0.59
C SER A 268 1.70 -15.42 0.25
N MET A 269 1.65 -14.11 -0.05
CA MET A 269 0.42 -13.46 -0.51
C MET A 269 -0.04 -13.99 -1.85
N ILE A 270 0.85 -14.12 -2.83
CA ILE A 270 0.52 -14.69 -4.15
C ILE A 270 -0.03 -16.10 -3.99
N ALA A 271 0.63 -16.96 -3.20
CA ALA A 271 0.14 -18.33 -2.97
C ALA A 271 -1.24 -18.35 -2.32
N GLY A 272 -1.48 -17.50 -1.32
CA GLY A 272 -2.79 -17.35 -0.68
C GLY A 272 -3.86 -16.84 -1.64
N GLY A 273 -3.56 -15.78 -2.38
CA GLY A 273 -4.46 -15.18 -3.37
C GLY A 273 -4.83 -16.18 -4.46
N MET A 274 -3.85 -16.85 -5.07
CA MET A 274 -4.08 -17.87 -6.10
C MET A 274 -4.96 -19.01 -5.59
N ALA A 275 -4.74 -19.49 -4.36
CA ALA A 275 -5.54 -20.56 -3.78
C ALA A 275 -6.99 -20.14 -3.51
N ALA A 276 -7.19 -18.91 -3.02
CA ALA A 276 -8.51 -18.35 -2.81
C ALA A 276 -9.24 -18.09 -4.14
N ASP A 277 -8.56 -17.50 -5.12
CA ASP A 277 -9.11 -17.21 -6.45
C ASP A 277 -9.50 -18.49 -7.19
N PHE A 278 -8.66 -19.53 -7.10
CA PHE A 278 -9.01 -20.86 -7.61
C PHE A 278 -10.29 -21.40 -6.98
N TRP A 279 -10.40 -21.31 -5.65
CA TRP A 279 -11.62 -21.70 -4.94
C TRP A 279 -12.84 -20.88 -5.38
N PHE A 280 -12.70 -19.57 -5.54
CA PHE A 280 -13.77 -18.69 -6.00
C PHE A 280 -14.22 -19.05 -7.42
N VAL A 281 -13.31 -19.39 -8.32
CA VAL A 281 -13.66 -19.83 -9.68
C VAL A 281 -14.44 -21.14 -9.63
N ILE A 282 -13.94 -22.19 -8.95
CA ILE A 282 -14.59 -23.51 -8.97
C ILE A 282 -15.91 -23.56 -8.19
N SER A 283 -16.01 -22.80 -7.11
CA SER A 283 -17.25 -22.70 -6.32
C SER A 283 -18.24 -21.73 -6.92
N GLY A 284 -17.80 -20.96 -7.93
CA GLY A 284 -18.48 -19.81 -8.47
C GLY A 284 -18.85 -18.86 -7.34
N ALA A 285 -17.89 -18.29 -6.63
CA ALA A 285 -18.12 -17.29 -5.59
C ALA A 285 -18.25 -15.87 -6.20
N GLY A 286 -18.95 -14.97 -5.52
CA GLY A 286 -19.03 -13.57 -5.96
C GLY A 286 -19.80 -12.68 -4.99
N LEU A 287 -19.57 -11.37 -5.06
CA LEU A 287 -20.24 -10.34 -4.26
C LEU A 287 -21.19 -9.51 -5.13
N VAL A 288 -22.15 -8.81 -4.51
CA VAL A 288 -23.07 -7.93 -5.26
C VAL A 288 -22.47 -6.54 -5.56
N ALA A 289 -21.47 -6.13 -4.79
CA ALA A 289 -20.77 -4.86 -4.93
C ALA A 289 -19.34 -4.97 -4.35
N THR A 290 -18.49 -3.98 -4.65
CA THR A 290 -17.17 -3.87 -4.01
C THR A 290 -17.32 -3.61 -2.51
N PRO A 291 -16.75 -4.46 -1.63
CA PRO A 291 -16.73 -4.20 -0.20
C PRO A 291 -15.81 -3.00 0.10
N SER A 292 -16.32 -2.03 0.85
CA SER A 292 -15.59 -0.80 1.19
C SER A 292 -15.86 -0.38 2.65
N PRO A 293 -14.83 -0.35 3.52
CA PRO A 293 -13.47 -0.90 3.33
C PRO A 293 -13.45 -2.42 3.07
N GLY A 294 -12.31 -3.01 2.71
CA GLY A 294 -12.16 -4.46 2.42
C GLY A 294 -12.30 -5.39 3.64
N SER A 295 -13.08 -5.02 4.66
CA SER A 295 -13.18 -5.76 5.92
C SER A 295 -14.05 -7.00 5.79
N ILE A 296 -13.89 -7.95 6.70
CA ILE A 296 -14.78 -9.12 6.77
C ILE A 296 -16.24 -8.71 7.01
N PHE A 297 -16.48 -7.60 7.71
CA PHE A 297 -17.84 -7.08 7.92
C PHE A 297 -18.44 -6.50 6.64
N ALA A 298 -17.66 -5.77 5.85
CA ALA A 298 -18.09 -5.25 4.56
C ALA A 298 -18.38 -6.41 3.59
N TYR A 299 -17.55 -7.45 3.61
CA TYR A 299 -17.82 -8.70 2.89
C TYR A 299 -19.19 -9.27 3.27
N LEU A 300 -19.44 -9.52 4.56
CA LEU A 300 -20.71 -10.06 5.05
C LEU A 300 -21.92 -9.20 4.64
N ALA A 301 -21.76 -7.89 4.51
CA ALA A 301 -22.83 -6.99 4.08
C ALA A 301 -23.18 -7.13 2.59
N VAL A 302 -22.23 -7.49 1.73
CA VAL A 302 -22.41 -7.56 0.26
C VAL A 302 -22.36 -8.98 -0.31
N ILE A 303 -22.27 -10.01 0.54
CA ILE A 303 -22.43 -11.39 0.11
C ILE A 303 -23.91 -11.66 -0.21
N PRO A 304 -24.24 -12.13 -1.43
CA PRO A 304 -25.61 -12.52 -1.75
C PRO A 304 -26.02 -13.79 -0.98
N LYS A 305 -27.32 -13.95 -0.76
CA LYS A 305 -27.88 -15.13 -0.08
C LYS A 305 -27.41 -16.41 -0.77
N GLY A 306 -26.95 -17.39 0.03
CA GLY A 306 -26.45 -18.68 -0.48
C GLY A 306 -24.98 -18.70 -0.92
N GLN A 307 -24.27 -17.56 -0.92
CA GLN A 307 -22.83 -17.49 -1.28
C GLN A 307 -21.86 -17.42 -0.09
N HIS A 308 -22.38 -17.47 1.14
CA HIS A 308 -21.59 -17.28 2.36
C HIS A 308 -20.52 -18.36 2.51
N PHE A 309 -20.86 -19.62 2.23
CA PHE A 309 -19.91 -20.72 2.33
C PHE A 309 -18.77 -20.56 1.33
N GLN A 310 -19.09 -20.25 0.07
CA GLN A 310 -18.12 -20.10 -1.01
C GLN A 310 -17.16 -18.95 -0.73
N VAL A 311 -17.69 -17.78 -0.35
CA VAL A 311 -16.88 -16.59 -0.09
C VAL A 311 -16.02 -16.77 1.17
N LEU A 312 -16.60 -17.15 2.30
CA LEU A 312 -15.87 -17.26 3.56
C LEU A 312 -14.84 -18.39 3.55
N THR A 313 -15.12 -19.49 2.85
CA THR A 313 -14.15 -20.57 2.66
C THR A 313 -12.96 -20.10 1.83
N GLY A 314 -13.17 -19.30 0.78
CA GLY A 314 -12.06 -18.76 0.00
C GLY A 314 -11.20 -17.76 0.80
N VAL A 315 -11.81 -16.92 1.64
CA VAL A 315 -11.08 -16.06 2.59
C VAL A 315 -10.23 -16.91 3.53
N LEU A 316 -10.80 -17.98 4.10
CA LEU A 316 -10.09 -18.91 4.99
C LEU A 316 -8.94 -19.63 4.27
N ILE A 317 -9.17 -20.13 3.05
CA ILE A 317 -8.14 -20.78 2.22
C ILE A 317 -6.98 -19.81 1.98
N GLY A 318 -7.28 -18.56 1.58
CA GLY A 318 -6.25 -17.55 1.35
C GLY A 318 -5.42 -17.26 2.61
N ALA A 319 -6.08 -17.17 3.76
CA ALA A 319 -5.40 -16.98 5.05
C ALA A 319 -4.52 -18.17 5.43
N VAL A 320 -5.03 -19.40 5.32
CA VAL A 320 -4.30 -20.61 5.69
C VAL A 320 -3.09 -20.81 4.78
N VAL A 321 -3.27 -20.70 3.46
CA VAL A 321 -2.16 -20.92 2.51
C VAL A 321 -1.09 -19.84 2.66
N SER A 322 -1.49 -18.57 2.76
CA SER A 322 -0.55 -17.46 3.01
C SER A 322 0.20 -17.64 4.33
N PHE A 323 -0.49 -18.06 5.40
CA PHE A 323 0.13 -18.36 6.69
C PHE A 323 1.18 -19.49 6.59
N LEU A 324 0.84 -20.61 5.95
CA LEU A 324 1.72 -21.76 5.84
C LEU A 324 2.98 -21.44 5.01
N VAL A 325 2.79 -20.81 3.84
CA VAL A 325 3.90 -20.40 2.97
C VAL A 325 4.74 -19.32 3.66
N GLY A 326 4.11 -18.31 4.26
CA GLY A 326 4.80 -17.25 4.98
C GLY A 326 5.61 -17.76 6.16
N SER A 327 5.02 -18.65 6.97
CA SER A 327 5.71 -19.26 8.12
C SER A 327 6.90 -20.10 7.69
N PHE A 328 6.78 -20.84 6.58
CA PHE A 328 7.90 -21.57 5.99
C PHE A 328 9.02 -20.62 5.54
N ILE A 329 8.68 -19.56 4.80
CA ILE A 329 9.66 -18.56 4.33
C ILE A 329 10.38 -17.91 5.50
N LEU A 330 9.67 -17.47 6.54
CA LEU A 330 10.28 -16.81 7.71
C LEU A 330 11.18 -17.74 8.51
N ARG A 331 10.91 -19.05 8.53
CA ARG A 331 11.79 -20.03 9.20
C ARG A 331 13.08 -20.29 8.42
N VAL A 332 13.00 -20.35 7.09
CA VAL A 332 14.16 -20.64 6.22
C VAL A 332 14.97 -19.38 5.93
N ASN A 333 14.30 -18.23 5.86
CA ASN A 333 14.88 -16.93 5.58
C ASN A 333 14.31 -15.89 6.56
N PRO A 334 14.82 -15.87 7.81
CA PRO A 334 14.34 -14.94 8.82
C PRO A 334 14.67 -13.50 8.45
N VAL A 335 13.80 -12.58 8.88
CA VAL A 335 14.08 -11.14 8.79
C VAL A 335 15.36 -10.86 9.57
N LYS A 336 16.31 -10.17 8.92
CA LYS A 336 17.50 -9.68 9.61
C LYS A 336 17.07 -8.53 10.51
N GLU A 337 17.34 -8.65 11.80
CA GLU A 337 17.24 -7.50 12.70
C GLU A 337 18.28 -6.49 12.22
N GLU A 338 17.83 -5.33 11.74
CA GLU A 338 18.72 -4.19 11.64
C GLU A 338 19.13 -3.88 13.07
N ALA A 339 20.44 -3.99 13.36
CA ALA A 339 20.99 -3.55 14.63
C ALA A 339 20.47 -2.13 14.84
N GLU A 340 19.79 -1.91 15.96
CA GLU A 340 19.44 -0.58 16.42
C GLU A 340 20.67 0.30 16.20
N ALA A 341 20.57 1.26 15.28
CA ALA A 341 21.56 2.32 15.23
C ALA A 341 21.42 3.05 16.57
N GLU A 342 22.28 2.68 17.50
CA GLU A 342 22.38 3.28 18.82
C GLU A 342 22.48 4.82 18.66
N ALA A 343 21.56 5.51 19.33
CA ALA A 343 21.55 6.94 19.70
C ALA A 343 21.38 8.00 18.60
#